data_AF-A0A327WVQ7-F1
#
_entry.id   AF-A0A327WVQ7-F1
#
_cell.length_a   1.000
_cell.length_b   1.000
_cell.length_c   1.000
_cell.angle_alpha   90.00
_cell.angle_beta   90.00
_cell.angle_gamma   90.00
#
_symmetry.space_group_name_H-M   'P 1'
#
loop_
_entity.id
_entity.type
_entity.pdbx_description
1 polymer ?
#
loop_
_entity_poly.entity_id
_entity_poly.type
_entity_poly.pdbx_seq_one_letter_code
_entity_poly.pdbx_strand_id
1 'polypeptide(L)'
;MSVVLFFTRKAASNVPLTAMKTQNYENHVRYYPPHHFVFYPVVLLLFGISIYFTLNDKEHSELWLFFALLTIVITGLALMLRQHYALNNQNRIVRLEMRFRYYVLTHQRLELLENRLSFGQIAAFRFASDEELPGLVQRTLAENLSPDEIKKSITNWQPDHMRV
;
A
#
# COMPACT_ATOMS: atom_id res chain seq x y z
N MET A 1 -3.50 -37.55 -16.92
CA MET A 1 -4.58 -36.53 -16.90
C MET A 1 -3.97 -35.30 -16.23
N SER A 2 -3.31 -34.46 -17.03
CA SER A 2 -2.47 -33.35 -16.52
C SER A 2 -3.23 -32.05 -16.67
N VAL A 3 -3.63 -31.46 -15.54
CA VAL A 3 -4.26 -30.13 -15.53
C VAL A 3 -3.13 -29.10 -15.57
N VAL A 4 -2.84 -28.62 -16.77
CA VAL A 4 -2.02 -27.43 -16.99
C VAL A 4 -2.86 -26.23 -16.55
N LEU A 5 -2.56 -25.69 -15.37
CA LEU A 5 -3.08 -24.40 -14.91
C LEU A 5 -2.52 -23.29 -15.81
N PHE A 6 -3.28 -22.93 -16.84
CA PHE A 6 -3.16 -21.67 -17.57
C PHE A 6 -3.53 -20.53 -16.63
N PHE A 7 -2.60 -20.11 -15.76
CA PHE A 7 -2.68 -18.77 -15.18
C PHE A 7 -2.37 -17.76 -16.28
N THR A 8 -3.44 -17.14 -16.77
CA THR A 8 -3.47 -16.06 -17.74
C THR A 8 -2.51 -14.93 -17.35
N ARG A 9 -1.36 -14.90 -18.02
CA ARG A 9 -0.42 -13.79 -18.09
C ARG A 9 -1.03 -12.67 -18.95
N LYS A 10 -2.15 -12.07 -18.55
CA LYS A 10 -2.80 -10.99 -19.31
C LYS A 10 -3.70 -10.10 -18.44
N ALA A 11 -3.12 -9.44 -17.45
CA ALA A 11 -3.79 -8.34 -16.74
C ALA A 11 -2.78 -7.32 -16.18
N ALA A 12 -1.80 -6.87 -16.99
CA ALA A 12 -0.96 -5.71 -16.64
C ALA A 12 -0.27 -5.01 -17.83
N SER A 13 -0.68 -5.27 -19.08
CA SER A 13 0.04 -4.70 -20.24
C SER A 13 -0.92 -4.38 -21.38
N ASN A 14 -1.51 -3.18 -21.34
CA ASN A 14 -1.98 -2.39 -22.50
C ASN A 14 -3.03 -1.35 -22.08
N VAL A 15 -2.75 -0.56 -21.03
CA VAL A 15 -3.42 0.73 -20.88
C VAL A 15 -2.64 1.72 -21.75
N PRO A 16 -3.26 2.38 -22.74
CA PRO A 16 -2.56 3.39 -23.53
C PRO A 16 -1.99 4.49 -22.61
N LEU A 17 -0.81 5.02 -22.93
CA LEU A 17 -0.15 6.16 -22.26
C LEU A 17 -0.92 7.48 -22.43
N THR A 18 -2.25 7.44 -22.51
CA THR A 18 -3.12 8.62 -22.50
C THR A 18 -3.06 9.23 -21.10
N ALA A 19 -2.17 10.21 -20.95
CA ALA A 19 -2.08 11.20 -19.87
C ALA A 19 -2.48 10.69 -18.47
N MET A 20 -1.81 9.65 -17.96
CA MET A 20 -1.75 9.51 -16.51
C MET A 20 -1.08 10.77 -15.98
N LYS A 21 -1.81 11.56 -15.17
CA LYS A 21 -1.26 12.78 -14.55
C LYS A 21 0.06 12.42 -13.88
N THR A 22 1.13 13.13 -14.23
CA THR A 22 2.45 12.93 -13.61
C THR A 22 2.31 12.97 -12.10
N GLN A 23 2.83 11.95 -11.42
CA GLN A 23 2.77 11.89 -9.98
C GLN A 23 3.70 12.94 -9.37
N ASN A 24 3.29 13.53 -8.25
CA ASN A 24 4.05 14.47 -7.44
C ASN A 24 3.54 14.41 -5.99
N TYR A 25 4.09 15.27 -5.12
CA TYR A 25 3.70 15.35 -3.72
C TYR A 25 2.19 15.50 -3.49
N GLU A 26 1.47 16.24 -4.33
CA GLU A 26 0.03 16.50 -4.14
C GLU A 26 -0.88 15.32 -4.51
N ASN A 27 -0.40 14.39 -5.35
CA ASN A 27 -1.24 13.31 -5.91
C ASN A 27 -0.62 11.91 -5.79
N HIS A 28 0.40 11.73 -4.94
CA HIS A 28 1.08 10.45 -4.75
C HIS A 28 0.26 9.39 -3.99
N VAL A 29 -0.75 9.81 -3.24
CA VAL A 29 -1.64 8.90 -2.52
C VAL A 29 -2.56 8.21 -3.51
N ARG A 30 -2.59 6.88 -3.46
CA ARG A 30 -3.39 6.06 -4.36
C ARG A 30 -4.48 5.32 -3.61
N TYR A 31 -5.65 5.27 -4.22
CA TYR A 31 -6.75 4.40 -3.80
C TYR A 31 -6.97 3.31 -4.84
N TYR A 32 -7.40 2.14 -4.38
CA TYR A 32 -7.95 1.08 -5.24
C TYR A 32 -9.48 1.10 -5.13
N PRO A 33 -10.20 1.65 -6.13
CA PRO A 33 -11.63 1.93 -5.99
C PRO A 33 -12.52 0.74 -5.63
N PRO A 34 -12.35 -0.46 -6.23
CA PRO A 34 -13.14 -1.62 -5.85
C PRO A 34 -13.03 -1.99 -4.36
N HIS A 35 -11.88 -1.70 -3.75
CA HIS A 35 -11.67 -1.99 -2.33
C HIS A 35 -12.13 -0.85 -1.42
N HIS A 36 -11.75 0.39 -1.73
CA HIS A 36 -12.00 1.52 -0.82
C HIS A 36 -13.43 2.07 -0.93
N PHE A 37 -14.00 2.08 -2.13
CA PHE A 37 -15.28 2.73 -2.41
C PHE A 37 -16.42 1.77 -2.77
N VAL A 38 -16.14 0.46 -2.86
CA VAL A 38 -17.18 -0.57 -3.07
C VAL A 38 -17.18 -1.58 -1.93
N PHE A 39 -16.09 -2.32 -1.72
CA PHE A 39 -16.05 -3.39 -0.72
C PHE A 39 -16.37 -2.89 0.70
N TYR A 40 -15.67 -1.88 1.23
CA TYR A 40 -15.94 -1.42 2.59
C TYR A 40 -17.33 -0.80 2.79
N PRO A 41 -17.85 0.06 1.88
CA PRO A 41 -19.22 0.54 1.98
C PRO A 41 -20.26 -0.58 1.95
N VAL A 42 -20.11 -1.58 1.08
CA VAL A 42 -21.03 -2.73 1.00
C VAL A 42 -20.97 -3.55 2.29
N VAL A 43 -19.78 -3.85 2.81
CA VAL A 43 -19.60 -4.54 4.10
C VAL A 43 -20.30 -3.79 5.23
N LEU A 44 -20.12 -2.47 5.30
CA LEU A 44 -20.75 -1.64 6.34
C LEU A 44 -22.27 -1.65 6.23
N LEU A 45 -22.81 -1.58 5.01
CA LEU A 45 -24.24 -1.65 4.75
C LEU A 45 -24.81 -3.01 5.15
N LEU A 46 -24.18 -4.12 4.73
CA LEU A 46 -24.63 -5.47 5.08
C LEU A 46 -24.58 -5.72 6.59
N PHE A 47 -23.54 -5.23 7.25
CA PHE A 47 -23.43 -5.28 8.71
C PHE A 47 -24.56 -4.48 9.38
N GLY A 48 -24.81 -3.24 8.93
CA GLY A 48 -25.88 -2.39 9.44
C GLY A 48 -27.27 -3.01 9.27
N ILE A 49 -27.56 -3.58 8.09
CA ILE A 49 -28.80 -4.31 7.82
C ILE A 49 -28.95 -5.50 8.77
N SER A 50 -27.89 -6.30 8.93
CA SER A 50 -27.92 -7.47 9.81
C SER A 50 -28.20 -7.08 11.26
N ILE A 51 -27.57 -6.01 11.76
CA ILE A 51 -27.84 -5.49 13.11
C ILE A 51 -29.28 -4.96 13.23
N TYR A 52 -29.75 -4.18 12.25
CA TYR A 52 -31.11 -3.66 12.24
C TYR A 52 -32.14 -4.79 12.35
N PHE A 53 -32.02 -5.84 11.53
CA PHE A 53 -32.98 -6.95 11.57
C PHE A 53 -32.81 -7.84 12.80
N THR A 54 -31.61 -8.00 13.35
CA THR A 54 -31.42 -8.67 14.66
C THR A 54 -32.28 -8.02 15.75
N LEU A 55 -32.42 -6.69 15.72
CA LEU A 55 -33.20 -5.96 16.73
C LEU A 55 -34.70 -5.97 16.45
N ASN A 56 -35.12 -5.95 15.18
CA ASN A 56 -36.52 -5.72 14.77
C ASN A 56 -37.26 -6.99 14.32
N ASP A 57 -36.57 -8.02 13.85
CA ASP A 57 -37.14 -9.30 13.42
C ASP A 57 -36.87 -10.38 14.46
N LYS A 58 -37.83 -10.56 15.38
CA LYS A 58 -37.70 -11.51 16.50
C LYS A 58 -37.76 -12.97 16.07
N GLU A 59 -38.39 -13.28 14.93
CA GLU A 59 -38.52 -14.66 14.44
C GLU A 59 -37.19 -15.17 13.89
N HIS A 60 -36.42 -14.30 13.24
CA HIS A 60 -35.15 -14.67 12.61
C HIS A 60 -33.92 -13.96 13.21
N SER A 61 -34.04 -13.40 14.42
CA SER A 61 -32.96 -12.67 15.11
C SER A 61 -31.62 -13.41 15.12
N GLU A 62 -31.63 -14.72 15.40
CA GLU A 62 -30.40 -15.54 15.44
C GLU A 62 -29.71 -15.66 14.07
N LEU A 63 -30.51 -15.72 12.98
CA LEU A 63 -29.99 -15.77 11.62
C LEU A 63 -29.32 -14.44 11.24
N TRP A 64 -29.96 -13.31 11.59
CA TRP A 64 -29.41 -11.98 11.35
C TRP A 64 -28.13 -11.73 12.16
N LEU A 65 -28.09 -12.21 13.41
CA LEU A 65 -26.88 -12.18 14.24
C LEU A 65 -25.76 -13.01 13.61
N PHE A 66 -26.07 -14.20 13.10
CA PHE A 66 -25.12 -15.04 12.38
C PHE A 66 -24.52 -14.31 11.17
N PHE A 67 -25.34 -13.62 10.35
CA PHE A 67 -24.83 -12.83 9.23
C PHE A 67 -23.96 -11.65 9.66
N ALA A 68 -24.30 -10.99 10.77
CA ALA A 68 -23.46 -9.92 11.33
C ALA A 68 -22.07 -10.46 11.74
N LEU A 69 -22.03 -11.59 12.47
CA LEU A 69 -20.80 -12.26 12.87
C LEU A 69 -19.99 -12.75 11.66
N LEU A 70 -20.64 -13.35 10.67
CA LEU A 70 -19.99 -13.80 9.43
C LEU A 70 -19.35 -12.63 8.68
N THR A 71 -20.04 -11.49 8.62
CA THR A 71 -19.51 -10.26 8.00
C THR A 71 -18.25 -9.77 8.73
N ILE A 72 -18.23 -9.82 10.07
CA ILE A 72 -17.04 -9.50 10.87
C ILE A 72 -15.89 -10.47 10.55
N VAL A 73 -16.15 -11.78 10.53
CA VAL A 73 -15.11 -12.80 10.27
C VAL A 73 -14.50 -12.63 8.88
N ILE A 74 -15.34 -12.47 7.83
CA ILE A 74 -14.86 -12.28 6.46
C ILE A 74 -14.07 -10.98 6.33
N THR A 75 -14.55 -9.89 6.94
CA THR A 75 -13.85 -8.60 6.93
C THR A 75 -12.52 -8.68 7.68
N GLY A 76 -12.52 -9.33 8.84
CA GLY A 76 -11.30 -9.59 9.62
C GLY A 76 -10.26 -10.37 8.80
N LEU A 77 -10.69 -11.45 8.13
CA LEU A 77 -9.82 -12.21 7.24
C LEU A 77 -9.27 -11.34 6.09
N ALA A 78 -10.12 -10.55 5.42
CA ALA A 78 -9.69 -9.65 4.35
C ALA A 78 -8.66 -8.61 4.83
N LEU A 79 -8.87 -8.05 6.03
CA LEU A 79 -7.91 -7.12 6.66
C LEU A 79 -6.59 -7.80 7.01
N MET A 80 -6.62 -9.03 7.55
CA MET A 80 -5.40 -9.80 7.85
C MET A 80 -4.60 -10.07 6.58
N LEU A 81 -5.27 -10.49 5.50
CA LEU A 81 -4.62 -10.77 4.22
C LEU A 81 -3.90 -9.54 3.67
N ARG A 82 -4.56 -8.37 3.70
CA ARG A 82 -3.98 -7.11 3.24
C ARG A 82 -2.87 -6.62 4.18
N GLN A 83 -3.16 -6.49 5.47
CA GLN A 83 -2.26 -5.85 6.44
C GLN A 83 -1.02 -6.70 6.68
N HIS A 84 -1.18 -8.01 6.86
CA HIS A 84 -0.09 -8.86 7.31
C HIS A 84 0.71 -9.44 6.15
N TYR A 85 0.08 -9.83 5.04
CA TYR A 85 0.83 -10.44 3.93
C TYR A 85 1.24 -9.39 2.90
N ALA A 86 0.29 -8.60 2.39
CA ALA A 86 0.59 -7.68 1.29
C ALA A 86 1.48 -6.51 1.73
N LEU A 87 1.12 -5.78 2.80
CA LEU A 87 1.91 -4.62 3.24
C LEU A 87 3.30 -4.99 3.75
N ASN A 88 3.44 -6.09 4.50
CA ASN A 88 4.76 -6.55 4.93
C ASN A 88 5.64 -6.94 3.74
N ASN A 89 5.08 -7.60 2.74
CA ASN A 89 5.82 -7.92 1.51
C ASN A 89 6.25 -6.65 0.76
N GLN A 90 5.35 -5.68 0.59
CA GLN A 90 5.69 -4.40 -0.02
C GLN A 90 6.78 -3.65 0.77
N ASN A 91 6.73 -3.67 2.11
CA ASN A 91 7.73 -3.01 2.94
C ASN A 91 9.11 -3.67 2.80
N ARG A 92 9.16 -5.00 2.67
CA ARG A 92 10.40 -5.73 2.38
C ARG A 92 10.95 -5.37 1.00
N ILE A 93 10.09 -5.31 -0.02
CA ILE A 93 10.48 -4.94 -1.40
C ILE A 93 11.04 -3.52 -1.43
N VAL A 94 10.35 -2.54 -0.84
CA VAL A 94 10.82 -1.15 -0.76
C VAL A 94 12.19 -1.07 -0.08
N ARG A 95 12.39 -1.80 1.02
CA ARG A 95 13.70 -1.83 1.71
C ARG A 95 14.80 -2.38 0.80
N LEU A 96 14.52 -3.48 0.09
CA LEU A 96 15.49 -4.08 -0.84
C LEU A 96 15.81 -3.16 -2.02
N GLU A 97 14.79 -2.52 -2.59
CA GLU A 97 14.95 -1.53 -3.66
C GLU A 97 15.85 -0.38 -3.20
N MET A 98 15.60 0.19 -2.02
CA MET A 98 16.39 1.31 -1.49
C MET A 98 17.82 0.90 -1.14
N ARG A 99 18.03 -0.29 -0.55
CA ARG A 99 19.38 -0.82 -0.32
C ARG A 99 20.16 -0.96 -1.63
N PHE A 100 19.52 -1.51 -2.66
CA PHE A 100 20.12 -1.69 -3.97
C PHE A 100 20.44 -0.36 -4.64
N ARG A 101 19.45 0.55 -4.78
CA ARG A 101 19.65 1.87 -5.41
C ARG A 101 20.74 2.66 -4.70
N TYR A 102 20.71 2.73 -3.37
CA TYR A 102 21.73 3.44 -2.60
C TYR A 102 23.13 2.85 -2.80
N TYR A 103 23.26 1.51 -2.81
CA TYR A 103 24.54 0.85 -3.04
C TYR A 103 25.08 1.08 -4.45
N VAL A 104 24.21 1.03 -5.48
CA VAL A 104 24.62 1.30 -6.87
C VAL A 104 25.15 2.73 -7.02
N LEU A 105 24.54 3.71 -6.35
CA LEU A 105 24.89 5.12 -6.49
C LEU A 105 26.09 5.55 -5.64
N THR A 106 26.32 4.90 -4.49
CA THR A 106 27.32 5.34 -3.50
C THR A 106 28.41 4.33 -3.22
N HIS A 107 28.24 3.08 -3.65
CA HIS A 107 29.01 1.91 -3.22
C HIS A 107 28.99 1.66 -1.71
N GLN A 108 28.05 2.26 -0.98
CA GLN A 108 27.86 2.09 0.46
C GLN A 108 26.58 1.31 0.75
N ARG A 109 26.59 0.58 1.85
CA ARG A 109 25.45 -0.25 2.28
C ARG A 109 24.46 0.59 3.08
N LEU A 110 23.24 0.74 2.58
CA LEU A 110 22.17 1.47 3.30
C LEU A 110 21.86 0.83 4.66
N GLU A 111 22.06 -0.49 4.82
CA GLU A 111 21.83 -1.22 6.07
C GLU A 111 22.60 -0.67 7.26
N LEU A 112 23.74 -0.01 7.02
CA LEU A 112 24.54 0.63 8.07
C LEU A 112 23.86 1.88 8.65
N LEU A 113 22.89 2.44 7.93
CA LEU A 113 22.14 3.64 8.29
C LEU A 113 20.69 3.33 8.70
N GLU A 114 20.20 2.13 8.42
CA GLU A 114 18.79 1.76 8.63
C GLU A 114 18.33 1.82 10.09
N ASN A 115 19.23 1.64 11.06
CA ASN A 115 18.90 1.79 12.48
C ASN A 115 18.58 3.24 12.88
N ARG A 116 18.99 4.21 12.05
CA ARG A 116 18.72 5.64 12.23
C ARG A 116 17.57 6.14 11.34
N LEU A 117 17.00 5.27 10.51
CA LEU A 117 15.93 5.59 9.58
C LEU A 117 14.68 4.77 9.89
N SER A 118 13.55 5.45 10.08
CA SER A 118 12.25 4.81 10.11
C SER A 118 11.90 4.23 8.74
N PHE A 119 11.04 3.21 8.71
CA PHE A 119 10.53 2.69 7.44
C PHE A 119 9.80 3.77 6.63
N GLY A 120 9.10 4.71 7.28
CA GLY A 120 8.44 5.82 6.61
C GLY A 120 9.42 6.71 5.84
N GLN A 121 10.60 7.00 6.40
CA GLN A 121 11.65 7.76 5.72
C GLN A 121 12.22 6.96 4.54
N ILE A 122 12.51 5.68 4.74
CA ILE A 122 12.98 4.78 3.66
C ILE A 122 11.96 4.73 2.51
N ALA A 123 10.67 4.62 2.83
CA ALA A 123 9.60 4.59 1.85
C ALA A 123 9.33 5.94 1.19
N ALA A 124 9.77 7.06 1.77
CA ALA A 124 9.71 8.36 1.14
C ALA A 124 10.78 8.52 0.05
N PHE A 125 11.98 7.96 0.27
CA PHE A 125 13.10 8.02 -0.68
C PHE A 125 12.80 7.39 -2.05
N ARG A 126 11.84 6.45 -2.15
CA ARG A 126 11.47 5.83 -3.44
C ARG A 126 11.06 6.86 -4.50
N PHE A 127 10.52 8.00 -4.06
CA PHE A 127 10.08 9.07 -4.94
C PHE A 127 11.22 9.99 -5.39
N ALA A 128 12.41 9.89 -4.79
CA ALA A 128 13.55 10.69 -5.18
C ALA A 128 14.20 10.11 -6.44
N SER A 129 14.68 11.01 -7.31
CA SER A 129 15.57 10.66 -8.41
C SER A 129 16.90 10.09 -7.92
N ASP A 130 17.64 9.43 -8.80
CA ASP A 130 18.94 8.85 -8.46
C ASP A 130 19.99 9.94 -8.17
N GLU A 131 19.85 11.11 -8.79
CA GLU A 131 20.72 12.26 -8.57
C GLU A 131 20.57 12.86 -7.15
N GLU A 132 19.34 12.87 -6.63
CA GLU A 132 19.02 13.48 -5.34
C GLU A 132 19.13 12.50 -4.17
N LEU A 133 18.96 11.18 -4.42
CA LEU A 133 18.80 10.17 -3.38
C LEU A 133 19.95 10.16 -2.35
N PRO A 134 21.25 10.10 -2.73
CA PRO A 134 22.32 10.06 -1.74
C PRO A 134 22.36 11.31 -0.85
N GLY A 135 22.19 12.50 -1.43
CA GLY A 135 22.16 13.76 -0.71
C GLY A 135 20.97 13.86 0.23
N LEU A 136 19.80 13.42 -0.22
CA LEU A 136 18.58 13.42 0.57
C LEU A 136 18.65 12.48 1.79
N VAL A 137 19.29 11.31 1.64
CA VAL A 137 19.57 10.39 2.77
C VAL A 137 20.46 11.07 3.81
N GLN A 138 21.57 11.69 3.38
CA GLN A 138 22.48 12.36 4.31
C GLN A 138 21.81 13.52 5.04
N ARG A 139 21.06 14.34 4.31
CA ARG A 139 20.30 15.45 4.88
C ARG A 139 19.26 14.96 5.88
N THR A 140 18.54 13.87 5.57
CA THR A 140 17.60 13.25 6.50
C THR A 140 18.26 12.84 7.82
N LEU A 141 19.46 12.27 7.75
CA LEU A 141 20.21 11.84 8.95
C LEU A 141 20.78 13.01 9.75
N ALA A 142 21.09 14.14 9.10
CA ALA A 142 21.62 15.34 9.74
C ALA A 142 20.52 16.19 10.38
N GLU A 143 19.39 16.36 9.68
CA GLU A 143 18.29 17.25 10.07
C GLU A 143 17.13 16.49 10.76
N ASN A 144 17.16 15.16 10.81
CA ASN A 144 16.08 14.31 11.30
C ASN A 144 14.73 14.56 10.58
N LEU A 145 14.78 14.69 9.25
CA LEU A 145 13.60 14.98 8.42
C LEU A 145 12.52 13.91 8.57
N SER A 146 11.28 14.32 8.75
CA SER A 146 10.11 13.44 8.70
C SER A 146 9.85 12.92 7.28
N PRO A 147 9.13 11.80 7.11
CA PRO A 147 8.75 11.28 5.79
C PRO A 147 8.04 12.29 4.89
N ASP A 148 7.30 13.22 5.49
CA ASP A 148 6.60 14.27 4.75
C ASP A 148 7.54 15.35 4.25
N GLU A 149 8.46 15.83 5.10
CA GLU A 149 9.50 16.80 4.72
C GLU A 149 10.43 16.24 3.64
N ILE A 150 10.79 14.96 3.72
CA ILE A 150 11.53 14.27 2.66
C ILE A 150 10.78 14.38 1.34
N LYS A 151 9.50 13.99 1.30
CA LYS A 151 8.71 14.04 0.06
C LYS A 151 8.56 15.47 -0.49
N LYS A 152 8.41 16.48 0.37
CA LYS A 152 8.34 17.89 -0.02
C LYS A 152 9.66 18.42 -0.58
N SER A 153 10.79 17.84 -0.17
CA SER A 153 12.12 18.28 -0.60
C SER A 153 12.57 17.72 -1.96
N ILE A 154 11.83 16.75 -2.51
CA ILE A 154 12.15 16.13 -3.80
C ILE A 154 11.80 17.07 -4.93
N THR A 155 12.78 17.40 -5.79
CA THR A 155 12.55 18.25 -6.96
C THR A 155 12.28 17.43 -8.22
N ASN A 156 12.97 16.30 -8.40
CA ASN A 156 12.76 15.39 -9.53
C ASN A 156 12.03 14.12 -9.06
N TRP A 157 10.70 14.17 -9.17
CA TRP A 157 9.81 13.13 -8.64
C TRP A 157 9.79 11.87 -9.50
N GLN A 158 10.13 10.74 -8.92
CA GLN A 158 9.98 9.40 -9.50
C GLN A 158 8.61 8.80 -9.14
N PRO A 159 7.71 8.60 -10.11
CA PRO A 159 6.38 8.08 -9.82
C PRO A 159 6.41 6.61 -9.39
N ASP A 160 5.67 6.26 -8.34
CA ASP A 160 5.36 4.87 -7.97
C ASP A 160 3.88 4.60 -8.20
N HIS A 161 3.62 3.84 -9.25
CA HIS A 161 2.30 3.36 -9.67
C HIS A 161 2.06 1.87 -9.34
N MET A 162 2.84 1.27 -8.46
CA MET A 162 2.67 -0.12 -8.04
C MET A 162 2.16 -0.25 -6.61
N ARG A 163 2.34 0.79 -5.78
CA ARG A 163 1.83 0.83 -4.41
C ARG A 163 0.46 1.52 -4.31
N VAL A 164 -0.43 0.94 -3.51
CA VAL A 164 -1.75 1.48 -3.11
C VAL A 164 -1.73 1.67 -1.60
#